data_AF-A0A918TQI2-F1
#
_entry.id   AF-A0A918TQI2-F1
#
_cell.length_a   1.000
_cell.length_b   1.000
_cell.length_c   1.000
_cell.angle_alpha   90.00
_cell.angle_beta   90.00
_cell.angle_gamma   90.00
#
_symmetry.space_group_name_H-M   'P 1'
#
loop_
_entity.id
_entity.type
_entity.pdbx_description
1 polymer ?
#
loop_
_entity_poly.entity_id
_entity_poly.type
_entity_poly.pdbx_seq_one_letter_code
_entity_poly.pdbx_strand_id
1 'polypeptide(L)'
;MMKSARLTASLFILTAAPTLATETAEDANLDKVIQVFLAHECVLTPDNGAKAEQAAGLSTEDFSKAIAVLEKRGDVKINPATLEFRLNHKDCP
;
A
#
# COMPACT_ATOMS: atom_id res chain seq x y z
N MET A 1 -27.53 -26.90 52.93
CA MET A 1 -26.25 -26.16 52.98
C MET A 1 -25.70 -26.07 51.57
N MET A 2 -25.61 -24.84 51.06
CA MET A 2 -25.14 -24.52 49.71
C MET A 2 -23.62 -24.70 49.63
N LYS A 3 -23.12 -25.23 48.52
CA LYS A 3 -21.74 -24.94 48.09
C LYS A 3 -21.70 -24.70 46.58
N SER A 4 -21.71 -23.41 46.26
CA SER A 4 -21.10 -22.73 45.11
C SER A 4 -19.78 -23.37 44.65
N ALA A 5 -19.23 -23.15 43.46
CA ALA A 5 -19.65 -22.59 42.17
C ALA A 5 -18.37 -22.61 41.30
N ARG A 6 -18.54 -22.24 40.02
CA ARG A 6 -17.51 -21.72 39.09
C ARG A 6 -16.83 -22.76 38.21
N LEU A 7 -17.54 -23.18 37.16
CA LEU A 7 -16.88 -23.52 35.89
C LEU A 7 -16.42 -22.21 35.23
N THR A 8 -15.11 -22.08 35.09
CA THR A 8 -14.40 -21.15 34.23
C THR A 8 -14.77 -21.40 32.77
N ALA A 9 -15.61 -20.54 32.20
CA ALA A 9 -15.76 -20.42 30.75
C ALA A 9 -14.99 -19.17 30.28
N SER A 10 -13.66 -19.28 30.30
CA SER A 10 -12.79 -18.38 29.54
C SER A 10 -12.70 -18.92 28.13
N LEU A 11 -13.45 -18.35 27.18
CA LEU A 11 -13.01 -18.16 25.79
C LEU A 11 -14.14 -17.56 24.97
N PHE A 12 -14.07 -16.26 24.72
CA PHE A 12 -14.46 -15.70 23.43
C PHE A 12 -13.45 -14.61 23.11
N ILE A 13 -12.34 -15.05 22.51
CA ILE A 13 -11.38 -14.15 21.88
C ILE A 13 -11.99 -13.75 20.53
N LEU A 14 -12.23 -12.45 20.42
CA LEU A 14 -11.95 -11.61 19.25
C LEU A 14 -12.08 -12.27 17.86
N THR A 15 -13.16 -11.93 17.15
CA THR A 15 -13.15 -11.95 15.68
C THR A 15 -13.49 -10.56 15.18
N ALA A 16 -12.47 -9.70 15.11
CA ALA A 16 -12.48 -8.56 14.22
C ALA A 16 -12.24 -9.09 12.79
N ALA A 17 -13.32 -9.30 12.05
CA ALA A 17 -13.28 -9.36 10.59
C ALA A 17 -13.99 -8.09 10.12
N PRO A 18 -13.26 -7.15 9.49
CA PRO A 18 -13.12 -7.23 8.03
C PRO A 18 -11.81 -6.60 7.52
N THR A 19 -10.80 -7.38 7.13
CA THR A 19 -9.65 -6.81 6.38
C THR A 19 -9.46 -7.41 4.99
N LEU A 20 -10.20 -8.48 4.65
CA LEU A 20 -9.96 -9.24 3.43
C LEU A 20 -10.26 -8.47 2.12
N ALA A 21 -11.17 -7.48 2.14
CA ALA A 21 -11.50 -6.70 0.94
C ALA A 21 -10.58 -5.49 0.72
N THR A 22 -10.02 -4.94 1.82
CA THR A 22 -9.14 -3.77 1.75
C THR A 22 -7.73 -4.16 1.35
N GLU A 23 -7.26 -5.34 1.81
CA GLU A 23 -5.95 -5.90 1.46
C GLU A 23 -5.84 -6.16 -0.06
N THR A 24 -6.90 -6.65 -0.71
CA THR A 24 -6.88 -6.90 -2.16
C THR A 24 -6.89 -5.64 -3.01
N ALA A 25 -7.53 -4.56 -2.55
CA ALA A 25 -7.61 -3.32 -3.30
C ALA A 25 -6.33 -2.49 -3.18
N GLU A 26 -5.73 -2.44 -1.97
CA GLU A 26 -4.41 -1.83 -1.78
C GLU A 26 -3.34 -2.55 -2.59
N ASP A 27 -3.30 -3.88 -2.58
CA ASP A 27 -2.28 -4.63 -3.32
C ASP A 27 -2.45 -4.48 -4.85
N ALA A 28 -3.69 -4.47 -5.35
CA ALA A 28 -3.96 -4.21 -6.77
C ALA A 28 -3.59 -2.77 -7.19
N ASN A 29 -3.77 -1.79 -6.31
CA ASN A 29 -3.36 -0.41 -6.57
C ASN A 29 -1.83 -0.27 -6.56
N LEU A 30 -1.14 -0.99 -5.67
CA LEU A 30 0.33 -1.04 -5.64
C LEU A 30 0.89 -1.64 -6.93
N ASP A 31 0.33 -2.74 -7.42
CA ASP A 31 0.78 -3.36 -8.69
C ASP A 31 0.63 -2.40 -9.87
N LYS A 32 -0.51 -1.71 -9.98
CA LYS A 32 -0.73 -0.68 -11.01
C LYS A 32 0.31 0.45 -10.93
N VAL A 33 0.61 0.93 -9.72
CA VAL A 33 1.61 1.99 -9.53
C VAL A 33 3.00 1.48 -9.91
N ILE A 34 3.38 0.28 -9.48
CA ILE A 34 4.66 -0.35 -9.86
C ILE A 34 4.76 -0.47 -11.38
N GLN A 35 3.73 -0.96 -12.08
CA GLN A 35 3.71 -1.04 -13.54
C GLN A 35 3.90 0.32 -14.20
N VAL A 36 3.29 1.37 -13.66
CA VAL A 36 3.48 2.74 -14.14
C VAL A 36 4.91 3.24 -13.93
N PHE A 37 5.51 2.97 -12.78
CA PHE A 37 6.93 3.25 -12.54
C PHE A 37 7.80 2.53 -13.58
N LEU A 38 7.57 1.23 -13.81
CA LEU A 38 8.31 0.44 -14.80
C LEU A 38 8.14 1.02 -16.22
N ALA A 39 6.96 1.51 -16.58
CA ALA A 39 6.71 2.17 -17.86
C ALA A 39 7.45 3.51 -18.03
N HIS A 40 7.85 4.15 -16.92
CA HIS A 40 8.56 5.43 -16.89
C HIS A 40 10.01 5.27 -16.40
N GLU A 41 10.67 4.17 -16.80
CA GLU A 41 12.08 3.91 -16.47
C GLU A 41 12.36 3.93 -14.95
N CYS A 42 11.37 3.51 -14.16
CA CYS A 42 11.40 3.47 -12.70
C CYS A 42 11.53 4.82 -12.00
N VAL A 43 11.37 5.93 -12.72
CA VAL A 43 11.49 7.28 -12.17
C VAL A 43 10.24 8.09 -12.51
N LEU A 44 9.52 8.50 -11.46
CA LEU A 44 8.46 9.49 -11.58
C LEU A 44 8.97 10.85 -11.13
N THR A 45 8.88 11.81 -12.03
CA THR A 45 9.19 13.22 -11.80
C THR A 45 7.87 14.00 -11.76
N PRO A 46 7.84 15.23 -11.26
CA PRO A 46 6.63 16.06 -11.33
C PRO A 46 6.10 16.28 -12.76
N ASP A 47 6.96 16.17 -13.79
CA ASP A 47 6.58 16.35 -15.19
C ASP A 47 5.80 15.15 -15.76
N ASN A 48 6.21 13.93 -15.38
CA ASN A 48 5.55 12.69 -15.82
C ASN A 48 4.54 12.13 -14.79
N GLY A 49 4.57 12.60 -13.54
CA GLY A 49 3.75 12.12 -12.43
C GLY A 49 2.25 12.21 -12.69
N ALA A 50 1.79 13.30 -13.32
CA ALA A 50 0.39 13.45 -13.70
C ALA A 50 -0.03 12.44 -14.79
N LYS A 51 0.86 12.13 -15.74
CA LYS A 51 0.60 11.11 -16.78
C LYS A 51 0.65 9.71 -16.18
N ALA A 52 1.54 9.48 -15.23
CA ALA A 52 1.66 8.25 -14.47
C ALA A 52 0.39 7.95 -13.66
N GLU A 53 -0.16 8.94 -12.95
CA GLU A 53 -1.43 8.80 -12.25
C GLU A 53 -2.58 8.45 -13.20
N GLN A 54 -2.68 9.15 -14.34
CA GLN A 54 -3.68 8.84 -15.37
C GLN A 54 -3.50 7.43 -15.96
N ALA A 55 -2.26 6.99 -16.17
CA ALA A 55 -1.94 5.67 -16.67
C ALA A 55 -2.29 4.55 -15.66
N ALA A 56 -2.17 4.82 -14.36
CA ALA A 56 -2.59 3.88 -13.32
C ALA A 56 -4.12 3.70 -13.29
N GLY A 57 -4.87 4.66 -13.82
CA GLY A 57 -6.33 4.68 -13.76
C GLY A 57 -6.85 4.71 -12.31
N LEU A 58 -6.10 5.37 -11.43
CA LEU A 58 -6.40 5.54 -10.01
C LEU A 58 -6.77 6.98 -9.72
N SER A 59 -7.50 7.21 -8.64
CA SER A 59 -7.70 8.55 -8.11
C SER A 59 -6.37 9.08 -7.56
N THR A 60 -6.17 10.40 -7.58
CA THR A 60 -4.99 11.07 -6.99
C THR A 60 -4.73 10.62 -5.55
N GLU A 61 -5.80 10.41 -4.77
CA GLU A 61 -5.71 9.97 -3.38
C GLU A 61 -5.21 8.52 -3.25
N ASP A 62 -5.72 7.60 -4.08
CA ASP A 62 -5.30 6.19 -4.09
C ASP A 62 -3.86 6.05 -4.61
N PHE A 63 -3.50 6.81 -5.63
CA PHE A 63 -2.15 6.85 -6.18
C PHE A 63 -1.15 7.38 -5.14
N SER A 64 -1.49 8.47 -4.45
CA SER A 64 -0.66 9.03 -3.37
C SER A 64 -0.51 8.05 -2.20
N LYS A 65 -1.59 7.37 -1.80
CA LYS A 65 -1.56 6.33 -0.76
C LYS A 65 -0.64 5.17 -1.16
N ALA A 66 -0.75 4.69 -2.39
CA ALA A 66 0.09 3.61 -2.90
C ALA A 66 1.57 4.00 -2.92
N ILE A 67 1.93 5.20 -3.40
CA ILE A 67 3.31 5.71 -3.33
C ILE A 67 3.80 5.80 -1.88
N ALA A 68 3.00 6.31 -0.95
CA ALA A 68 3.37 6.40 0.46
C ALA A 68 3.59 5.01 1.10
N VAL A 69 2.83 3.99 0.66
CA VAL A 69 3.05 2.61 1.10
C VAL A 69 4.34 2.05 0.52
N LEU A 70 4.63 2.26 -0.77
CA LEU A 70 5.88 1.83 -1.39
C LEU A 70 7.10 2.52 -0.75
N GLU A 71 6.99 3.80 -0.42
CA GLU A 71 8.01 4.54 0.33
C GLU A 71 8.24 3.93 1.71
N LYS A 72 7.17 3.65 2.47
CA LYS A 72 7.26 3.02 3.79
C LYS A 72 7.86 1.61 3.74
N ARG A 73 7.59 0.85 2.67
CA ARG A 73 8.17 -0.48 2.44
C ARG A 73 9.65 -0.40 2.02
N GLY A 74 10.12 0.77 1.60
CA GLY A 74 11.48 0.98 1.07
C GLY A 74 11.62 0.62 -0.41
N ASP A 75 10.51 0.34 -1.08
CA ASP A 75 10.43 0.07 -2.52
C ASP A 75 10.52 1.36 -3.34
N VAL A 76 10.20 2.53 -2.78
CA VAL A 76 10.37 3.83 -3.45
C VAL A 76 11.24 4.75 -2.60
N LYS A 77 12.18 5.45 -3.26
CA LYS A 77 12.97 6.53 -2.66
C LYS A 77 12.58 7.86 -3.26
N ILE A 78 12.33 8.84 -2.41
CA ILE A 78 12.02 10.21 -2.81
C ILE A 78 13.30 11.05 -2.73
N ASN A 79 13.60 11.78 -3.80
CA ASN A 79 14.60 12.84 -3.76
C ASN A 79 13.89 14.16 -3.41
N PRO A 80 14.01 14.68 -2.17
CA PRO A 80 13.29 15.87 -1.74
C PRO A 80 13.75 17.14 -2.46
N ALA A 81 14.93 17.14 -3.09
CA ALA A 81 15.44 18.29 -3.84
C ALA A 81 14.77 18.47 -5.21
N THR A 82 14.40 17.35 -5.86
CA THR A 82 13.84 17.33 -7.22
C THR A 82 12.40 16.84 -7.27
N LEU A 83 11.86 16.37 -6.14
CA LEU A 83 10.56 15.71 -6.01
C LEU A 83 10.42 14.48 -6.91
N GLU A 84 11.53 13.83 -7.21
CA GLU A 84 11.57 12.60 -8.00
C GLU A 84 11.36 11.39 -7.10
N PHE A 85 10.45 10.51 -7.51
CA PHE A 85 10.22 9.21 -6.89
C PHE A 85 10.95 8.18 -7.75
N ARG A 86 11.83 7.38 -7.14
CA ARG A 86 12.53 6.28 -7.80
C ARG A 86 12.10 4.96 -7.21
N LEU A 87 11.62 4.05 -8.05
CA LEU A 87 11.30 2.69 -7.67
C LEU A 87 12.60 1.87 -7.54
N ASN A 88 12.83 1.33 -6.36
CA ASN A 88 13.89 0.41 -5.98
C ASN A 88 13.37 -1.04 -6.08
N HIS A 89 13.03 -1.46 -7.30
CA HIS A 89 12.57 -2.81 -7.60
C HIS A 89 13.65 -3.59 -8.35
N LYS A 90 13.67 -4.92 -8.23
CA LYS A 90 14.64 -5.78 -8.94
C LYS A 90 14.60 -5.64 -10.47
N ASP A 91 13.46 -5.16 -10.99
CA ASP A 91 13.22 -4.92 -12.41
C ASP A 91 13.60 -3.49 -12.86
N CYS A 92 14.16 -2.70 -11.93
CA CYS A 92 14.68 -1.35 -12.17
C CYS A 92 16.21 -1.38 -12.15
N PRO A 93 16.89 -0.98 -13.24
CA PRO A 93 18.35 -1.02 -13.35
C PRO A 93 19.09 0.05 -12.52
#